data_AF-A0A1E4A0Q3-F1
#
_entry.id   AF-A0A1E4A0Q3-F1
#
_cell.length_a   1.000
_cell.length_b   1.000
_cell.length_c   1.000
_cell.angle_alpha   90.00
_cell.angle_beta   90.00
_cell.angle_gamma   90.00
#
_symmetry.space_group_name_H-M   'P 1'
#
loop_
_entity.id
_entity.type
_entity.pdbx_description
1 polymer ?
#
loop_
_entity_poly.entity_id
_entity_poly.type
_entity_poly.pdbx_seq_one_letter_code
_entity_poly.pdbx_strand_id
1 'polypeptide(L)'
;MISKFTSCALLLTTLAFLGCDRYKTKVTDSGLKYQIHDHKDGERQVKVGDVVSFHLVLKNSEDSVLNDTYKSKNPIRMMYQQPEFKGSFEEGLGMLSVGDSATFYVNADSMFAKMNQPLPPIIKKGSDLMFRVKLLNAQTPEEFQKARVDEMESQKSVQDEIIKKYLADSSLAAKATRSETGLYYIVTRPGDGKKPAVGDKVSVHYKGSLLDGTVFDGSQLPQHDGKPLEFNVGSGMVIPGWDEGLQGMSKGEKGILIIPSALAYGPDGQGPIPPNSVLRFDLELVDFSTPEKK
;
A
#
# COMPACT_ATOMS: atom_id res chain seq x y z
N MET A 1 -9.09 -71.70 46.27
CA MET A 1 -10.15 -71.18 47.14
C MET A 1 -9.92 -69.68 47.30
N ILE A 2 -10.94 -68.85 47.01
CA ILE A 2 -11.04 -67.39 47.30
C ILE A 2 -10.18 -66.48 46.39
N SER A 3 -10.69 -66.01 45.24
CA SER A 3 -11.53 -64.80 45.05
C SER A 3 -10.96 -63.50 45.63
N LYS A 4 -10.39 -62.64 44.78
CA LYS A 4 -10.52 -61.18 44.93
C LYS A 4 -10.69 -60.49 43.57
N PHE A 5 -11.81 -59.78 43.50
CA PHE A 5 -12.25 -58.79 42.52
C PHE A 5 -11.35 -57.55 42.49
N THR A 6 -11.73 -56.60 41.61
CA THR A 6 -11.32 -55.16 41.51
C THR A 6 -10.00 -54.91 40.78
N SER A 7 -9.86 -54.00 39.82
CA SER A 7 -10.72 -52.93 39.30
C SER A 7 -10.25 -52.57 37.88
N CYS A 8 -11.17 -52.44 36.93
CA CYS A 8 -10.88 -51.95 35.57
C CYS A 8 -10.79 -50.41 35.65
N ALA A 9 -9.57 -49.87 35.68
CA ALA A 9 -9.35 -48.42 35.62
C ALA A 9 -9.55 -47.94 34.18
N LEU A 10 -10.71 -47.31 33.93
CA LEU A 10 -10.98 -46.54 32.72
C LEU A 10 -10.04 -45.32 32.73
N LEU A 11 -9.06 -45.30 31.82
CA LEU A 11 -8.31 -44.08 31.48
C LEU A 11 -9.26 -43.15 30.72
N LEU A 12 -10.01 -42.32 31.45
CA LEU A 12 -10.59 -41.10 30.89
C LEU A 12 -9.44 -40.13 30.62
N THR A 13 -8.99 -40.05 29.38
CA THR A 13 -8.20 -38.93 28.88
C THR A 13 -9.02 -37.66 29.06
N THR A 14 -8.67 -36.86 30.06
CA THR A 14 -9.13 -35.49 30.22
C THR A 14 -8.60 -34.66 29.04
N LEU A 15 -9.43 -34.49 28.01
CA LEU A 15 -9.26 -33.40 27.06
C LEU A 15 -9.40 -32.09 27.85
N ALA A 16 -8.29 -31.48 28.21
CA ALA A 16 -8.26 -30.21 28.90
C ALA A 16 -8.81 -29.12 27.97
N PHE A 17 -9.91 -28.51 28.41
CA PHE A 17 -10.51 -27.30 27.86
C PHE A 17 -9.52 -26.12 27.93
N LEU A 18 -8.72 -25.89 26.87
CA LEU A 18 -7.93 -24.67 26.70
C LEU A 18 -8.63 -23.62 25.81
N GLY A 19 -9.94 -23.78 25.56
CA GLY A 19 -10.67 -23.00 24.56
C GLY A 19 -11.46 -21.77 25.05
N CYS A 20 -11.60 -21.53 26.35
CA CYS A 20 -12.61 -20.57 26.84
C CYS A 20 -12.12 -19.15 27.20
N ASP A 21 -10.80 -18.90 27.27
CA ASP A 21 -10.28 -17.58 27.68
C ASP A 21 -9.82 -16.67 26.52
N ARG A 22 -9.69 -17.21 25.31
CA ARG A 22 -9.17 -16.46 24.13
C ARG A 22 -10.10 -15.36 23.60
N TYR A 23 -11.33 -15.27 24.10
CA TYR A 23 -12.32 -14.28 23.65
C TYR A 23 -12.87 -13.41 24.78
N LYS A 24 -12.28 -13.48 25.99
CA LYS A 24 -12.71 -12.60 27.08
C LYS A 24 -12.18 -11.20 26.85
N THR A 25 -13.09 -10.22 26.86
CA THR A 25 -12.72 -8.81 26.87
C THR A 25 -12.01 -8.47 28.17
N LYS A 26 -10.79 -7.97 28.06
CA LYS A 26 -10.00 -7.42 29.16
C LYS A 26 -10.02 -5.90 29.08
N VAL A 27 -9.63 -5.24 30.17
CA VAL A 27 -9.53 -3.78 30.24
C VAL A 27 -8.15 -3.43 30.77
N THR A 28 -7.43 -2.51 30.13
CA THR A 28 -6.18 -1.97 30.64
C THR A 28 -6.46 -0.94 31.75
N ASP A 29 -5.42 -0.55 32.49
CA ASP A 29 -5.54 0.48 33.54
C ASP A 29 -5.97 1.85 32.99
N SER A 30 -5.76 2.11 31.70
CA SER A 30 -6.20 3.33 31.02
C SER A 30 -7.67 3.29 30.59
N GLY A 31 -8.31 2.12 30.66
CA GLY A 31 -9.67 1.87 30.20
C GLY A 31 -9.77 1.26 28.80
N LEU A 32 -8.66 0.92 28.12
CA LEU A 32 -8.73 0.25 26.81
C LEU A 32 -9.32 -1.14 26.96
N LYS A 33 -10.47 -1.38 26.31
CA LYS A 33 -11.04 -2.72 26.19
C LYS A 33 -10.37 -3.46 25.03
N TYR A 34 -9.98 -4.72 25.24
CA TYR A 34 -9.30 -5.51 24.22
C TYR A 34 -9.54 -7.01 24.33
N GLN A 35 -9.27 -7.73 23.24
CA GLN A 35 -9.26 -9.19 23.14
C GLN A 35 -8.05 -9.61 22.31
N ILE A 36 -7.17 -10.48 22.83
CA ILE A 36 -6.07 -11.08 22.06
C ILE A 36 -6.58 -12.41 21.48
N HIS A 37 -6.56 -12.55 20.16
CA HIS A 37 -7.02 -13.75 19.46
C HIS A 37 -5.88 -14.73 19.19
N ASP A 38 -4.74 -14.22 18.71
CA ASP A 38 -3.51 -14.96 18.51
C ASP A 38 -2.35 -14.24 19.19
N HIS A 39 -1.50 -15.00 19.87
CA HIS A 39 -0.25 -14.50 20.44
C HIS A 39 0.93 -15.38 20.00
N LYS A 40 2.06 -14.76 19.67
CA LYS A 40 3.33 -15.44 19.41
C LYS A 40 4.38 -15.06 20.44
N ASP A 41 4.77 -16.04 21.26
CA ASP A 41 5.83 -15.88 22.23
C ASP A 41 7.20 -15.70 21.54
N GLY A 42 8.01 -14.78 22.06
CA GLY A 42 9.40 -14.57 21.62
C GLY A 42 9.58 -13.72 20.37
N GLU A 43 8.49 -13.25 19.75
CA GLU A 43 8.52 -12.32 18.63
C GLU A 43 8.79 -10.88 19.10
N ARG A 44 9.26 -10.03 18.18
CA ARG A 44 9.56 -8.62 18.48
C ARG A 44 8.28 -7.87 18.88
N GLN A 45 8.34 -7.18 20.00
CA GLN A 45 7.32 -6.20 20.41
C GLN A 45 7.52 -4.86 19.71
N VAL A 46 6.40 -4.16 19.47
CA VAL A 46 6.38 -2.81 18.88
C VAL A 46 7.10 -1.81 19.80
N LYS A 47 7.96 -0.96 19.24
CA LYS A 47 8.64 0.13 19.95
C LYS A 47 8.31 1.48 19.33
N VAL A 48 8.32 2.53 20.16
CA VAL A 48 8.16 3.92 19.69
C VAL A 48 9.21 4.22 18.62
N GLY A 49 8.76 4.75 17.49
CA GLY A 49 9.59 5.03 16.32
C GLY A 49 9.69 3.88 15.31
N ASP A 50 9.26 2.65 15.65
CA ASP A 50 9.20 1.55 14.67
C ASP A 50 8.21 1.90 13.55
N VAL A 51 8.52 1.47 12.33
CA VAL A 51 7.54 1.36 11.26
C VAL A 51 6.81 0.03 11.44
N VAL A 52 5.51 0.11 11.74
CA VAL A 52 4.64 -1.05 11.91
C VAL A 52 3.78 -1.27 10.68
N SER A 53 3.57 -2.53 10.32
CA SER A 53 2.69 -2.95 9.22
C SER A 53 1.61 -3.88 9.75
N PHE A 54 0.33 -3.60 9.49
CA PHE A 54 -0.76 -4.43 9.99
C PHE A 54 -1.99 -4.43 9.07
N HIS A 55 -2.74 -5.53 9.10
CA HIS A 55 -4.10 -5.54 8.56
C HIS A 55 -5.11 -5.08 9.62
N LEU A 56 -6.17 -4.41 9.19
CA LEU A 56 -7.21 -3.82 10.02
C LEU A 56 -8.60 -4.11 9.44
N VAL A 57 -9.52 -4.54 10.31
CA VAL A 57 -10.96 -4.40 10.09
C VAL A 57 -11.51 -3.47 11.15
N LEU A 58 -12.02 -2.32 10.71
CA LEU A 58 -12.65 -1.31 11.56
C LEU A 58 -14.16 -1.42 11.44
N LYS A 59 -14.84 -1.51 12.59
CA LYS A 59 -16.31 -1.51 12.66
C LYS A 59 -16.83 -0.49 13.67
N ASN A 60 -18.07 -0.03 13.45
CA ASN A 60 -18.82 0.67 14.49
C ASN A 60 -19.47 -0.31 15.48
N SER A 61 -20.20 0.23 16.45
CA SER A 61 -20.91 -0.55 17.49
C SER A 61 -22.13 -1.33 16.99
N GLU A 62 -22.55 -1.10 15.75
CA GLU A 62 -23.63 -1.85 15.07
C GLU A 62 -23.07 -2.89 14.09
N ASP A 63 -21.79 -3.26 14.24
CA ASP A 63 -21.08 -4.23 13.40
C ASP A 63 -20.88 -3.82 11.93
N SER A 64 -21.25 -2.58 11.56
CA SER A 64 -21.02 -2.05 10.22
C SER A 64 -19.53 -1.83 9.99
N VAL A 65 -19.01 -2.42 8.90
CA VAL A 65 -17.60 -2.31 8.50
C VAL A 65 -17.36 -0.92 7.91
N LEU A 66 -16.48 -0.16 8.55
CA LEU A 66 -16.03 1.16 8.10
C LEU A 66 -14.76 1.06 7.25
N ASN A 67 -13.89 0.08 7.53
CA ASN A 67 -12.68 -0.19 6.76
C ASN A 67 -12.29 -1.67 6.88
N ASP A 68 -11.76 -2.25 5.81
CA ASP A 68 -11.28 -3.63 5.76
C ASP A 68 -10.10 -3.75 4.78
N THR A 69 -8.89 -3.83 5.32
CA THR A 69 -7.67 -3.85 4.52
C THR A 69 -7.34 -5.24 3.97
N TYR A 70 -8.06 -6.29 4.37
CA TYR A 70 -7.94 -7.59 3.71
C TYR A 70 -8.59 -7.57 2.33
N LYS A 71 -9.67 -6.80 2.16
CA LYS A 71 -10.33 -6.65 0.85
C LYS A 71 -9.45 -5.95 -0.17
N SER A 72 -8.72 -4.91 0.25
CA SER A 72 -7.76 -4.21 -0.60
C SER A 72 -6.42 -4.95 -0.74
N LYS A 73 -6.17 -5.97 0.09
CA LYS A 73 -4.90 -6.70 0.20
C LYS A 73 -3.68 -5.79 0.47
N ASN A 74 -3.92 -4.58 0.96
CA ASN A 74 -2.87 -3.61 1.24
C ASN A 74 -2.85 -3.27 2.74
N PRO A 75 -1.85 -3.73 3.50
CA PRO A 75 -1.76 -3.44 4.93
C PRO A 75 -1.49 -1.95 5.19
N ILE A 76 -1.90 -1.47 6.36
CA ILE A 76 -1.56 -0.13 6.83
C ILE A 76 -0.11 -0.15 7.28
N ARG A 77 0.64 0.88 6.89
CA ARG A 77 2.02 1.15 7.33
C ARG A 77 2.03 2.49 8.03
N MET A 78 2.54 2.54 9.25
CA MET A 78 2.69 3.81 9.99
C MET A 78 3.91 3.74 10.90
N MET A 79 4.46 4.91 11.21
CA MET A 79 5.41 5.02 12.31
C MET A 79 4.63 4.96 13.62
N TYR A 80 4.97 4.00 14.47
CA TYR A 80 4.38 3.87 15.78
C TYR A 80 4.83 5.01 16.68
N GLN A 81 3.87 5.73 17.24
CA GLN A 81 4.07 6.85 18.14
C GLN A 81 3.51 6.53 19.53
N GLN A 82 3.89 7.33 20.52
CA GLN A 82 3.32 7.18 21.86
C GLN A 82 1.80 7.42 21.84
N PRO A 83 1.02 6.72 22.68
CA PRO A 83 -0.42 6.92 22.78
C PRO A 83 -0.79 8.38 23.07
N GLU A 84 -1.68 8.93 22.24
CA GLU A 84 -2.06 10.34 22.35
C GLU A 84 -3.09 10.64 23.44
N PHE A 85 -3.80 9.60 23.91
CA PHE A 85 -4.77 9.66 24.99
C PHE A 85 -4.93 8.27 25.63
N LYS A 86 -5.54 8.23 26.83
CA LYS A 86 -5.80 6.97 27.54
C LYS A 86 -6.84 6.13 26.80
N GLY A 87 -6.57 4.85 26.60
CA GLY A 87 -7.48 3.98 25.89
C GLY A 87 -7.42 4.12 24.37
N SER A 88 -6.31 4.66 23.83
CA SER A 88 -6.18 4.88 22.39
C SER A 88 -5.87 3.60 21.61
N PHE A 89 -5.97 3.69 20.29
CA PHE A 89 -5.60 2.59 19.39
C PHE A 89 -4.11 2.26 19.49
N GLU A 90 -3.25 3.28 19.60
CA GLU A 90 -1.79 3.15 19.70
C GLU A 90 -1.38 2.46 21.00
N GLU A 91 -2.12 2.67 22.09
CA GLU A 91 -1.89 1.91 23.33
C GLU A 91 -2.06 0.42 23.06
N GLY A 92 -3.17 0.04 22.41
CA GLY A 92 -3.43 -1.35 22.03
C GLY A 92 -2.37 -1.91 21.09
N LEU A 93 -1.99 -1.15 20.07
CA LEU A 93 -0.97 -1.58 19.10
C LEU A 93 0.39 -1.82 19.76
N GLY A 94 0.75 -1.02 20.77
CA GLY A 94 1.97 -1.19 21.56
C GLY A 94 1.99 -2.43 22.45
N MET A 95 0.84 -3.07 22.68
CA MET A 95 0.74 -4.32 23.44
C MET A 95 1.08 -5.55 22.59
N LEU A 96 1.19 -5.42 21.26
CA LEU A 96 1.32 -6.54 20.34
C LEU A 96 2.78 -6.91 20.06
N SER A 97 3.00 -8.21 19.89
CA SER A 97 4.20 -8.77 19.27
C SER A 97 3.94 -9.07 17.79
N VAL A 98 4.98 -9.07 16.96
CA VAL A 98 4.86 -9.37 15.53
C VAL A 98 4.15 -10.72 15.33
N GLY A 99 3.12 -10.73 14.48
CA GLY A 99 2.28 -11.90 14.24
C GLY A 99 1.06 -12.03 15.15
N ASP A 100 0.93 -11.20 16.20
CA ASP A 100 -0.27 -11.19 17.05
C ASP A 100 -1.51 -10.70 16.30
N SER A 101 -2.67 -11.14 16.76
CA SER A 101 -3.95 -10.57 16.34
C SER A 101 -4.83 -10.24 17.54
N ALA A 102 -5.49 -9.09 17.49
CA ALA A 102 -6.27 -8.57 18.61
C ALA A 102 -7.45 -7.73 18.12
N THR A 103 -8.47 -7.57 18.97
CA THR A 103 -9.51 -6.56 18.80
C THR A 103 -9.40 -5.54 19.92
N PHE A 104 -9.32 -4.26 19.56
CA PHE A 104 -9.35 -3.14 20.48
C PHE A 104 -10.67 -2.39 20.33
N TYR A 105 -11.24 -1.95 21.44
CA TYR A 105 -12.48 -1.18 21.48
C TYR A 105 -12.14 0.23 21.98
N VAL A 106 -12.05 1.16 21.05
CA VAL A 106 -11.61 2.54 21.33
C VAL A 106 -12.82 3.46 21.34
N ASN A 107 -12.94 4.28 22.39
CA ASN A 107 -14.06 5.21 22.53
C ASN A 107 -14.06 6.23 21.38
N ALA A 108 -15.17 6.28 20.64
CA ALA A 108 -15.26 7.13 19.45
C ALA A 108 -15.20 8.62 19.80
N ASP A 109 -15.91 9.06 20.85
CA ASP A 109 -15.93 10.48 21.24
C ASP A 109 -14.52 11.00 21.53
N SER A 110 -13.71 10.21 22.25
CA SER A 110 -12.33 10.55 22.60
C SER A 110 -11.41 10.61 21.36
N MET A 111 -11.53 9.61 20.47
CA MET A 111 -10.77 9.57 19.22
C MET A 111 -11.07 10.77 18.32
N PHE A 112 -12.34 11.05 18.06
CA PHE A 112 -12.74 12.14 17.16
C PHE A 112 -12.44 13.53 17.76
N ALA A 113 -12.60 13.69 19.08
CA ALA A 113 -12.17 14.91 19.78
C ALA A 113 -10.66 15.15 19.62
N LYS A 114 -9.85 14.10 19.75
CA LYS A 114 -8.39 14.19 19.58
C LYS A 114 -7.99 14.57 18.14
N MET A 115 -8.73 14.07 17.14
CA MET A 115 -8.54 14.43 15.73
C MET A 115 -9.09 15.82 15.36
N ASN A 116 -9.76 16.52 16.29
CA ASN A 116 -10.52 17.74 16.03
C ASN A 116 -11.51 17.58 14.86
N GLN A 117 -12.18 16.42 14.81
CA GLN A 117 -13.18 16.07 13.81
C GLN A 117 -14.54 15.83 14.47
N PRO A 118 -15.66 16.21 13.84
CA PRO A 118 -16.98 15.85 14.34
C PRO A 118 -17.21 14.34 14.20
N LEU A 119 -18.06 13.78 15.07
CA LEU A 119 -18.46 12.38 14.98
C LEU A 119 -19.31 12.14 13.71
N PRO A 120 -18.93 11.21 12.82
CA PRO A 120 -19.71 10.84 11.66
C PRO A 120 -21.11 10.32 12.04
N PRO A 121 -22.16 10.58 11.25
CA PRO A 121 -23.53 10.14 11.56
C PRO A 121 -23.70 8.62 11.74
N ILE A 122 -22.84 7.82 11.09
CA ILE A 122 -22.82 6.36 11.20
C ILE A 122 -22.24 5.86 12.55
N ILE A 123 -21.69 6.75 13.38
CA ILE A 123 -21.10 6.41 14.67
C ILE A 123 -21.96 7.01 15.79
N LYS A 124 -22.42 6.14 16.69
CA LYS A 124 -23.20 6.55 17.85
C LYS A 124 -22.31 7.21 18.91
N LYS A 125 -22.75 8.36 19.43
CA LYS A 125 -22.08 9.06 20.53
C LYS A 125 -21.89 8.13 21.74
N GLY A 126 -20.70 8.17 22.33
CA GLY A 126 -20.29 7.37 23.48
C GLY A 126 -20.04 5.89 23.19
N SER A 127 -20.18 5.45 21.93
CA SER A 127 -19.90 4.07 21.54
C SER A 127 -18.42 3.85 21.22
N ASP A 128 -18.01 2.58 21.23
CA ASP A 128 -16.66 2.20 20.82
C ASP A 128 -16.61 1.86 19.33
N LEU A 129 -15.47 2.15 18.73
CA LEU A 129 -15.03 1.60 17.47
C LEU A 129 -14.22 0.33 17.72
N MET A 130 -14.50 -0.71 16.92
CA MET A 130 -13.83 -2.00 17.02
C MET A 130 -12.73 -2.11 15.97
N PHE A 131 -11.48 -2.16 16.43
CA PHE A 131 -10.29 -2.32 15.60
C PHE A 131 -9.77 -3.74 15.70
N ARG A 132 -10.07 -4.60 14.73
CA ARG A 132 -9.46 -5.93 14.64
C ARG A 132 -8.16 -5.83 13.85
N VAL A 133 -7.04 -6.06 14.52
CA VAL A 133 -5.68 -5.90 13.98
C VAL A 133 -5.00 -7.27 13.83
N LYS A 134 -4.23 -7.45 12.75
CA LYS A 134 -3.19 -8.47 12.64
C LYS A 134 -1.86 -7.75 12.40
N LEU A 135 -0.97 -7.78 13.38
CA LEU A 135 0.35 -7.17 13.26
C LEU A 135 1.22 -8.08 12.38
N LEU A 136 1.72 -7.54 11.27
CA LEU A 136 2.52 -8.28 10.28
C LEU A 136 4.01 -8.08 10.50
N ASN A 137 4.42 -6.85 10.82
CA ASN A 137 5.82 -6.51 11.01
C ASN A 137 5.98 -5.27 11.90
N ALA A 138 7.12 -5.18 12.58
CA ALA A 138 7.58 -4.02 13.35
C ALA A 138 9.11 -3.95 13.22
N GLN A 139 9.62 -2.84 12.70
CA GLN A 139 11.04 -2.68 12.34
C GLN A 139 11.45 -1.23 12.48
N THR A 140 12.75 -0.95 12.65
CA THR A 140 13.22 0.45 12.71
C THR A 140 13.02 1.15 11.36
N PRO A 141 13.05 2.49 11.31
CA PRO A 141 13.04 3.22 10.05
C PRO A 141 14.17 2.77 9.10
N GLU A 142 15.37 2.52 9.61
CA GLU A 142 16.52 2.07 8.82
C GLU A 142 16.31 0.66 8.25
N GLU A 143 15.80 -0.27 9.07
CA GLU A 143 15.44 -1.62 8.64
C GLU A 143 14.35 -1.57 7.54
N PHE A 144 13.34 -0.73 7.73
CA PHE A 144 12.28 -0.50 6.73
C PHE A 144 12.86 0.05 5.42
N GLN A 145 13.67 1.10 5.48
CA GLN A 145 14.29 1.68 4.28
C GLN A 145 15.17 0.67 3.56
N LYS A 146 15.97 -0.11 4.30
CA LYS A 146 16.79 -1.16 3.70
C LYS A 146 15.93 -2.24 3.03
N ALA A 147 14.90 -2.74 3.71
CA ALA A 147 14.00 -3.75 3.13
C ALA A 147 13.33 -3.25 1.84
N ARG A 148 12.99 -1.96 1.78
CA ARG A 148 12.42 -1.32 0.59
C ARG A 148 13.39 -1.26 -0.58
N VAL A 149 14.64 -0.89 -0.32
CA VAL A 149 15.69 -0.88 -1.34
C VAL A 149 15.95 -2.30 -1.84
N ASP A 150 16.06 -3.27 -0.94
CA ASP A 150 16.29 -4.68 -1.28
C ASP A 150 15.11 -5.25 -2.09
N GLU A 151 13.86 -4.93 -1.73
CA GLU A 151 12.67 -5.32 -2.50
C GLU A 151 12.73 -4.73 -3.90
N MET A 152 12.95 -3.42 -4.03
CA MET A 152 13.05 -2.76 -5.33
C MET A 152 14.16 -3.36 -6.21
N GLU A 153 15.34 -3.62 -5.63
CA GLU A 153 16.45 -4.24 -6.35
C GLU A 153 16.10 -5.66 -6.82
N SER A 154 15.48 -6.46 -5.94
CA SER A 154 15.04 -7.82 -6.29
C SER A 154 14.01 -7.86 -7.42
N GLN A 155 13.20 -6.80 -7.55
CA GLN A 155 12.19 -6.68 -8.59
C GLN A 155 12.77 -6.23 -9.94
N LYS A 156 13.94 -5.59 -9.99
CA LYS A 156 14.49 -5.04 -11.25
C LYS A 156 14.64 -6.09 -12.34
N SER A 157 15.31 -7.21 -12.04
CA SER A 157 15.54 -8.29 -13.02
C SER A 157 14.24 -8.99 -13.40
N VAL A 158 13.38 -9.27 -12.42
CA VAL A 158 12.06 -9.89 -12.63
C VAL A 158 11.20 -9.04 -13.56
N GLN A 159 11.14 -7.73 -13.32
CA GLN A 159 10.35 -6.81 -14.15
C GLN A 159 10.96 -6.63 -15.54
N ASP A 160 12.29 -6.60 -15.66
CA ASP A 160 12.97 -6.54 -16.96
C ASP A 160 12.61 -7.76 -17.84
N GLU A 161 12.54 -8.95 -17.25
CA GLU A 161 12.08 -10.17 -17.92
C GLU A 161 10.59 -10.09 -18.32
N ILE A 162 9.73 -9.62 -17.41
CA ILE A 162 8.30 -9.40 -17.69
C ILE A 162 8.13 -8.42 -18.86
N ILE A 163 8.87 -7.32 -18.87
CA ILE A 163 8.82 -6.30 -19.94
C ILE A 163 9.29 -6.90 -21.27
N LYS A 164 10.42 -7.59 -21.28
CA LYS A 164 10.94 -8.25 -22.50
C LYS A 164 9.93 -9.22 -23.08
N LYS A 165 9.29 -10.04 -22.24
CA LYS A 165 8.23 -10.95 -22.66
C LYS A 165 7.04 -10.19 -23.23
N TYR A 166 6.54 -9.17 -22.52
CA TYR A 166 5.44 -8.34 -23.00
C TYR A 166 5.74 -7.69 -24.36
N LEU A 167 6.96 -7.15 -24.56
CA LEU A 167 7.36 -6.52 -25.81
C LEU A 167 7.44 -7.52 -26.97
N ALA A 168 7.87 -8.76 -26.71
CA ALA A 168 7.87 -9.82 -27.70
C ALA A 168 6.44 -10.21 -28.10
N ASP A 169 5.57 -10.45 -27.12
CA ASP A 169 4.18 -10.87 -27.33
C ASP A 169 3.34 -9.78 -28.03
N SER A 170 3.65 -8.51 -27.79
CA SER A 170 2.96 -7.35 -28.39
C SER A 170 3.53 -6.87 -29.73
N SER A 171 4.53 -7.56 -30.29
CA SER A 171 5.25 -7.14 -31.52
C SER A 171 5.87 -5.74 -31.43
N LEU A 172 6.15 -5.24 -30.23
CA LEU A 172 6.78 -3.93 -29.99
C LEU A 172 8.30 -4.02 -29.85
N ALA A 173 8.84 -5.24 -29.62
CA ALA A 173 10.26 -5.47 -29.33
C ALA A 173 11.21 -4.80 -30.34
N ALA A 174 10.93 -4.88 -31.64
CA ALA A 174 11.80 -4.31 -32.67
C ALA A 174 11.92 -2.77 -32.65
N LYS A 175 10.96 -2.07 -32.03
CA LYS A 175 10.93 -0.61 -31.91
C LYS A 175 11.32 -0.12 -30.51
N ALA A 176 11.54 -1.04 -29.58
CA ALA A 176 11.78 -0.72 -28.19
C ALA A 176 13.25 -0.42 -27.92
N THR A 177 13.51 0.74 -27.34
CA THR A 177 14.83 1.14 -26.83
C THR A 177 14.79 1.16 -25.31
N ARG A 178 15.74 0.48 -24.67
CA ARG A 178 15.87 0.47 -23.21
C ARG A 178 16.90 1.49 -22.76
N SER A 179 16.59 2.30 -21.75
CA SER A 179 17.55 3.19 -21.10
C SER A 179 18.35 2.48 -20.00
N GLU A 180 19.32 3.19 -19.42
CA GLU A 180 20.15 2.71 -18.31
C GLU A 180 19.33 2.47 -17.04
N THR A 181 18.30 3.30 -16.79
CA THR A 181 17.40 3.18 -15.62
C THR A 181 16.40 2.03 -15.76
N GLY A 182 16.30 1.43 -16.96
CA GLY A 182 15.37 0.33 -17.27
C GLY A 182 14.04 0.78 -17.86
N LEU A 183 13.87 2.07 -18.16
CA LEU A 183 12.73 2.57 -18.93
C LEU A 183 12.81 2.09 -20.38
N TYR A 184 11.68 1.66 -20.95
CA TYR A 184 11.57 1.31 -22.36
C TYR A 184 10.77 2.35 -23.12
N TYR A 185 11.31 2.79 -24.25
CA TYR A 185 10.75 3.78 -25.15
C TYR A 185 10.38 3.15 -26.47
N ILE A 186 9.19 3.43 -26.98
CA ILE A 186 8.73 2.98 -28.29
C ILE A 186 8.14 4.17 -29.03
N VAL A 187 8.81 4.65 -30.07
CA VAL A 187 8.25 5.71 -30.94
C VAL A 187 7.25 5.08 -31.90
N THR A 188 5.99 5.53 -31.84
CA THR A 188 4.91 5.06 -32.72
C THR A 188 4.64 6.03 -33.86
N ARG A 189 4.81 7.33 -33.62
CA ARG A 189 4.79 8.38 -34.64
C ARG A 189 5.85 9.44 -34.29
N PRO A 190 6.84 9.72 -35.15
CA PRO A 190 7.85 10.73 -34.86
C PRO A 190 7.23 12.14 -34.79
N GLY A 191 7.82 13.01 -33.97
CA GLY A 191 7.51 14.43 -33.89
C GLY A 191 8.42 15.29 -34.78
N ASP A 192 8.55 16.57 -34.43
CA ASP A 192 9.36 17.56 -35.18
C ASP A 192 10.85 17.56 -34.80
N GLY A 193 11.26 16.71 -33.86
CA GLY A 193 12.63 16.59 -33.35
C GLY A 193 13.01 17.59 -32.25
N LYS A 194 12.20 18.61 -31.94
CA LYS A 194 12.45 19.54 -30.83
C LYS A 194 12.03 18.90 -29.53
N LYS A 195 12.91 18.88 -28.53
CA LYS A 195 12.69 18.23 -27.24
C LYS A 195 12.62 19.26 -26.11
N PRO A 196 11.82 19.02 -25.06
CA PRO A 196 11.77 19.89 -23.91
C PRO A 196 13.05 19.78 -23.08
N ALA A 197 13.49 20.89 -22.50
CA ALA A 197 14.53 20.95 -21.49
C ALA A 197 13.95 20.74 -20.09
N VAL A 198 14.82 20.41 -19.12
CA VAL A 198 14.43 20.35 -17.70
C VAL A 198 13.82 21.70 -17.27
N GLY A 199 12.63 21.64 -16.67
CA GLY A 199 11.86 22.79 -16.23
C GLY A 199 10.90 23.36 -17.28
N ASP A 200 10.96 22.92 -18.54
CA ASP A 200 9.98 23.34 -19.55
C ASP A 200 8.57 22.86 -19.16
N LYS A 201 7.57 23.71 -19.40
CA LYS A 201 6.16 23.35 -19.24
C LYS A 201 5.73 22.53 -20.46
N VAL A 202 5.42 21.26 -20.25
CA VAL A 202 4.92 20.34 -21.29
C VAL A 202 3.40 20.22 -21.22
N SER A 203 2.79 19.85 -22.34
CA SER A 203 1.37 19.50 -22.46
C SER A 203 1.26 18.11 -23.11
N VAL A 204 0.69 17.14 -22.39
CA VAL A 204 0.76 15.72 -22.76
C VAL A 204 -0.62 15.08 -22.74
N HIS A 205 -1.01 14.46 -23.86
CA HIS A 205 -2.10 13.49 -23.84
C HIS A 205 -1.57 12.12 -23.46
N TYR A 206 -2.30 11.40 -22.62
CA TYR A 206 -1.86 10.11 -22.12
C TYR A 206 -2.98 9.11 -21.89
N LYS A 207 -2.58 7.83 -21.86
CA LYS A 207 -3.37 6.71 -21.34
C LYS A 207 -2.45 5.80 -20.52
N GLY A 208 -2.72 5.68 -19.23
CA GLY A 208 -2.02 4.80 -18.30
C GLY A 208 -2.76 3.47 -18.12
N SER A 209 -2.04 2.34 -18.26
CA SER A 209 -2.59 1.00 -18.08
C SER A 209 -1.59 0.03 -17.45
N LEU A 210 -2.10 -1.01 -16.79
CA LEU A 210 -1.31 -2.19 -16.45
C LEU A 210 -1.01 -2.99 -17.73
N LEU A 211 -0.01 -3.88 -17.68
CA LEU A 211 0.37 -4.72 -18.84
C LEU A 211 -0.75 -5.68 -19.30
N ASP A 212 -1.75 -5.94 -18.44
CA ASP A 212 -2.95 -6.71 -18.81
C ASP A 212 -4.00 -5.88 -19.58
N GLY A 213 -3.76 -4.58 -19.78
CA GLY A 213 -4.65 -3.65 -20.47
C GLY A 213 -5.63 -2.92 -19.55
N THR A 214 -5.65 -3.19 -18.25
CA THR A 214 -6.49 -2.47 -17.28
C THR A 214 -6.07 -1.00 -17.23
N VAL A 215 -6.96 -0.11 -17.70
CA VAL A 215 -6.73 1.33 -17.72
C VAL A 215 -7.02 1.89 -16.33
N PHE A 216 -6.06 2.64 -15.79
CA PHE A 216 -6.22 3.29 -14.47
C PHE A 216 -6.34 4.81 -14.58
N ASP A 217 -5.81 5.42 -15.64
CA ASP A 217 -5.91 6.87 -15.86
C ASP A 217 -5.70 7.24 -17.35
N GLY A 218 -6.09 8.45 -17.73
CA GLY A 218 -5.84 8.97 -19.08
C GLY A 218 -6.65 10.21 -19.42
N SER A 219 -6.08 11.10 -20.24
CA SER A 219 -6.68 12.40 -20.62
C SER A 219 -8.11 12.32 -21.17
N GLN A 220 -8.45 11.21 -21.82
CA GLN A 220 -9.76 11.01 -22.46
C GLN A 220 -10.85 10.51 -21.49
N LEU A 221 -10.49 10.26 -20.23
CA LEU A 221 -11.48 9.87 -19.22
C LEU A 221 -12.34 11.08 -18.81
N PRO A 222 -13.63 10.88 -18.43
CA PRO A 222 -14.56 11.97 -18.16
C PRO A 222 -14.08 12.99 -17.13
N GLN A 223 -13.31 12.58 -16.13
CA GLN A 223 -12.80 13.48 -15.09
C GLN A 223 -11.76 14.50 -15.59
N HIS A 224 -11.23 14.32 -16.81
CA HIS A 224 -10.21 15.18 -17.40
C HIS A 224 -10.71 16.02 -18.58
N ASP A 225 -11.98 15.88 -18.97
CA ASP A 225 -12.60 16.60 -20.10
C ASP A 225 -11.84 16.49 -21.44
N GLY A 226 -11.07 15.42 -21.65
CA GLY A 226 -10.24 15.29 -22.85
C GLY A 226 -9.02 16.21 -22.87
N LYS A 227 -8.70 16.93 -21.79
CA LYS A 227 -7.61 17.91 -21.74
C LYS A 227 -6.24 17.23 -21.55
N PRO A 228 -5.17 17.76 -22.16
CA PRO A 228 -3.82 17.29 -21.87
C PRO A 228 -3.41 17.66 -20.44
N LEU A 229 -2.54 16.85 -19.84
CA LEU A 229 -1.92 17.17 -18.55
C LEU A 229 -0.77 18.14 -18.78
N GLU A 230 -0.75 19.23 -18.01
CA GLU A 230 0.32 20.24 -18.08
C GLU A 230 1.15 20.26 -16.80
N PHE A 231 2.47 20.23 -16.95
CA PHE A 231 3.42 20.25 -15.85
C PHE A 231 4.81 20.62 -16.35
N ASN A 232 5.71 20.97 -15.45
CA ASN A 232 7.13 21.18 -15.73
C ASN A 232 7.86 19.84 -15.74
N VAL A 233 8.50 19.49 -16.86
CA VAL A 233 9.18 18.19 -17.00
C VAL A 233 10.54 18.21 -16.28
N GLY A 234 10.90 17.09 -15.66
CA GLY A 234 12.20 16.92 -14.99
C GLY A 234 12.29 17.62 -13.63
N SER A 235 11.18 18.11 -13.08
CA SER A 235 11.13 18.75 -11.76
C SER A 235 10.52 17.86 -10.66
N GLY A 236 10.29 16.58 -10.92
CA GLY A 236 9.73 15.63 -9.95
C GLY A 236 8.24 15.83 -9.69
N MET A 237 7.51 16.49 -10.58
CA MET A 237 6.05 16.68 -10.46
C MET A 237 5.23 15.49 -10.94
N VAL A 238 5.88 14.55 -11.64
CA VAL A 238 5.31 13.29 -12.11
C VAL A 238 6.24 12.13 -11.74
N ILE A 239 5.83 10.89 -12.01
CA ILE A 239 6.67 9.73 -11.75
C ILE A 239 8.02 9.81 -12.50
N PRO A 240 9.12 9.27 -11.95
CA PRO A 240 10.45 9.39 -12.55
C PRO A 240 10.52 8.93 -14.01
N GLY A 241 9.78 7.87 -14.38
CA GLY A 241 9.75 7.38 -15.76
C GLY A 241 9.09 8.33 -16.76
N TRP A 242 8.19 9.21 -16.31
CA TRP A 242 7.65 10.28 -17.17
C TRP A 242 8.64 11.42 -17.34
N ASP A 243 9.30 11.84 -16.25
CA ASP A 243 10.32 12.88 -16.29
C ASP A 243 11.47 12.49 -17.24
N GLU A 244 11.96 11.25 -17.14
CA GLU A 244 12.97 10.70 -18.06
C GLU A 244 12.40 10.49 -19.48
N GLY A 245 11.16 9.99 -19.55
CA GLY A 245 10.46 9.65 -20.78
C GLY A 245 10.29 10.83 -21.74
N LEU A 246 9.70 11.91 -21.22
CA LEU A 246 9.24 13.04 -22.02
C LEU A 246 10.38 13.96 -22.46
N GLN A 247 11.49 14.02 -21.72
CA GLN A 247 12.72 14.67 -22.19
C GLN A 247 13.31 13.98 -23.43
N GLY A 248 13.01 12.70 -23.63
CA GLY A 248 13.39 11.94 -24.82
C GLY A 248 12.49 12.22 -26.04
N MET A 249 11.24 12.64 -25.81
CA MET A 249 10.22 12.83 -26.84
C MET A 249 10.31 14.20 -27.51
N SER A 250 9.89 14.27 -28.76
CA SER A 250 9.79 15.51 -29.53
C SER A 250 8.36 16.05 -29.65
N LYS A 251 8.20 17.35 -29.92
CA LYS A 251 6.87 17.94 -30.10
C LYS A 251 6.09 17.24 -31.22
N GLY A 252 4.85 16.86 -30.92
CA GLY A 252 3.95 16.11 -31.80
C GLY A 252 4.20 14.59 -31.84
N GLU A 253 5.23 14.10 -31.16
CA GLU A 253 5.58 12.67 -31.12
C GLU A 253 4.51 11.87 -30.36
N LYS A 254 4.18 10.69 -30.90
CA LYS A 254 3.41 9.67 -30.20
C LYS A 254 4.34 8.52 -29.83
N GLY A 255 4.31 8.12 -28.57
CA GLY A 255 5.18 7.09 -28.05
C GLY A 255 4.49 6.21 -27.02
N ILE A 256 5.14 5.09 -26.70
CA ILE A 256 4.77 4.24 -25.57
C ILE A 256 5.98 4.20 -24.63
N LEU A 257 5.72 4.40 -23.35
CA LEU A 257 6.66 4.11 -22.28
C LEU A 257 6.23 2.83 -21.57
N ILE A 258 7.15 1.88 -21.39
CA ILE A 258 6.97 0.77 -20.46
C ILE A 258 7.87 1.02 -19.26
N ILE A 259 7.25 1.27 -18.11
CA ILE A 259 7.87 1.84 -16.93
C ILE A 259 7.93 0.77 -15.82
N PRO A 260 9.11 0.30 -15.39
CA PRO A 260 9.24 -0.58 -14.23
C PRO A 260 8.80 0.14 -12.95
N SER A 261 8.39 -0.60 -11.93
CA SER A 261 7.79 -0.03 -10.71
C SER A 261 8.73 0.93 -9.98
N ALA A 262 10.06 0.70 -10.07
CA ALA A 262 11.07 1.58 -9.49
C ALA A 262 11.10 2.99 -10.09
N LEU A 263 10.59 3.16 -11.32
CA LEU A 263 10.42 4.46 -11.97
C LEU A 263 8.95 4.94 -11.94
N ALA A 264 8.10 4.28 -11.15
CA ALA A 264 6.68 4.54 -11.00
C ALA A 264 6.28 4.55 -9.51
N TYR A 265 5.28 3.74 -9.12
CA TYR A 265 4.70 3.73 -7.75
C TYR A 265 5.32 2.68 -6.81
N GLY A 266 6.39 2.02 -7.23
CA GLY A 266 7.20 1.15 -6.38
C GLY A 266 6.40 0.03 -5.67
N PRO A 267 6.86 -0.42 -4.49
CA PRO A 267 6.25 -1.52 -3.75
C PRO A 267 5.04 -1.12 -2.88
N ASP A 268 4.61 0.15 -2.92
CA ASP A 268 3.32 0.54 -2.32
C ASP A 268 2.18 0.48 -3.32
N GLY A 269 2.46 0.68 -4.61
CA GLY A 269 1.42 0.96 -5.58
C GLY A 269 0.75 2.32 -5.32
N GLN A 270 -0.37 2.58 -5.99
CA GLN A 270 -1.13 3.82 -5.81
C GLN A 270 -2.57 3.64 -6.29
N GLY A 271 -3.55 3.85 -5.41
CA GLY A 271 -4.97 3.73 -5.75
C GLY A 271 -5.29 2.36 -6.39
N PRO A 272 -5.73 2.32 -7.67
CA PRO A 272 -6.01 1.06 -8.38
C PRO A 272 -4.76 0.30 -8.86
N ILE A 273 -3.56 0.88 -8.72
CA ILE A 273 -2.30 0.32 -9.20
C ILE A 273 -1.70 -0.57 -8.10
N PRO A 274 -1.56 -1.89 -8.32
CA PRO A 274 -0.96 -2.78 -7.33
C PRO A 274 0.53 -2.49 -7.05
N PRO A 275 1.06 -2.90 -5.88
CA PRO A 275 2.49 -2.93 -5.61
C PRO A 275 3.31 -3.58 -6.73
N ASN A 276 4.49 -3.04 -7.00
CA ASN A 276 5.47 -3.59 -7.93
C ASN A 276 4.94 -3.76 -9.37
N SER A 277 3.94 -2.97 -9.76
CA SER A 277 3.39 -3.01 -11.11
C SER A 277 4.31 -2.35 -12.13
N VAL A 278 4.52 -3.04 -13.25
CA VAL A 278 5.04 -2.44 -14.48
C VAL A 278 3.88 -1.73 -15.19
N LEU A 279 4.12 -0.49 -15.60
CA LEU A 279 3.09 0.35 -16.21
C LEU A 279 3.36 0.55 -17.70
N ARG A 280 2.29 0.66 -18.48
CA ARG A 280 2.31 1.13 -19.85
C ARG A 280 1.67 2.51 -19.92
N PHE A 281 2.36 3.43 -20.56
CA PHE A 281 1.80 4.73 -20.93
C PHE A 281 1.87 4.95 -22.43
N ASP A 282 0.72 5.14 -23.07
CA ASP A 282 0.62 5.66 -24.42
C ASP A 282 0.57 7.19 -24.33
N LEU A 283 1.51 7.90 -24.96
CA LEU A 283 1.73 9.34 -24.80
C LEU A 283 1.71 10.07 -26.15
N GLU A 284 1.24 11.31 -26.13
CA GLU A 284 1.45 12.32 -27.18
C GLU A 284 1.95 13.61 -26.54
N LEU A 285 3.17 14.02 -26.87
CA LEU A 285 3.71 15.32 -26.46
C LEU A 285 3.12 16.39 -27.38
N VAL A 286 2.09 17.10 -26.91
CA VAL A 286 1.34 18.07 -27.72
C VAL A 286 2.15 19.33 -27.95
N ASP A 287 2.68 19.91 -26.87
CA ASP A 287 3.50 21.12 -26.92
C ASP A 287 4.41 21.21 -25.70
N PHE A 288 5.40 22.10 -25.76
CA PHE A 288 6.17 22.53 -24.62
C PHE A 288 6.65 23.98 -24.76
N SER A 289 6.89 24.65 -23.64
CA SER A 289 7.45 25.99 -23.59
C SER A 289 8.36 26.19 -22.39
N THR A 290 9.40 26.99 -22.56
CA THR A 290 10.27 27.40 -21.46
C THR A 290 9.58 28.52 -20.67
N PRO A 291 9.29 28.32 -19.36
CA PRO A 291 8.70 29.37 -18.54
C PRO A 291 9.62 30.58 -18.47
N GLU A 292 9.05 31.79 -18.59
CA GLU A 292 9.81 33.01 -18.31
C GLU A 292 10.23 33.02 -16.84
N LYS A 293 11.52 33.25 -16.58
CA LYS A 293 12.03 33.46 -15.23
C LYS A 293 11.42 34.76 -14.69
N LYS A 294 10.54 34.64 -13.69
CA LYS A 294 10.08 35.79 -12.89
C LYS A 294 11.14 36.18 -11.86
#